data_AF-A0A4Y9QCP6-F1
#
_entry.id   AF-A0A4Y9QCP6-F1
#
_cell.length_a   1.000
_cell.length_b   1.000
_cell.length_c   1.000
_cell.angle_alpha   90.00
_cell.angle_beta   90.00
_cell.angle_gamma   90.00
#
_symmetry.space_group_name_H-M   'P 1'
#
loop_
_entity.id
_entity.type
_entity.pdbx_description
1 polymer ?
#
loop_
_entity_poly.entity_id
_entity_poly.type
_entity_poly.pdbx_seq_one_letter_code
_entity_poly.pdbx_strand_id
1 'polypeptide(L)' 'MSGPGVQRFDPLRPVEVELDGAWWPGSQDAWVRWPDGSWRASVEFVAEKEWGAGKHVMSVPEDRVRLRHA' A
#
# COMPACT_ATOMS: atom_id res chain seq x y z
N MET A 1 -11.54 23.81 -6.01
CA MET A 1 -10.36 22.93 -5.92
C MET A 1 -10.63 21.92 -4.83
N SER A 2 -10.86 20.65 -5.16
CA SER A 2 -10.96 19.60 -4.12
C SER A 2 -9.54 19.35 -3.60
N GLY A 3 -9.29 19.58 -2.32
CA GLY A 3 -8.01 19.30 -1.69
C GLY A 3 -7.63 17.81 -1.75
N PRO A 4 -6.42 17.45 -1.32
CA PRO A 4 -6.02 16.04 -1.21
C PRO A 4 -7.03 15.30 -0.31
N GLY A 5 -7.68 14.28 -0.87
CA GLY A 5 -8.58 13.40 -0.13
C GLY A 5 -7.77 12.29 0.55
N VAL A 6 -8.09 11.98 1.80
CA VAL A 6 -7.56 10.80 2.49
C VAL A 6 -8.74 10.04 3.07
N GLN A 7 -8.84 8.75 2.76
CA GLN A 7 -9.79 7.83 3.35
C GLN A 7 -9.01 6.84 4.21
N ARG A 8 -9.04 7.02 5.53
CA ARG A 8 -8.28 6.19 6.48
C ARG A 8 -9.00 4.89 6.82
N PHE A 9 -8.22 3.88 7.18
CA PHE A 9 -8.65 2.63 7.78
C PHE A 9 -8.13 2.51 9.21
N ASP A 10 -9.06 2.27 10.14
CA ASP A 10 -8.77 1.88 11.52
C ASP A 10 -9.84 0.84 11.92
N PRO A 11 -9.47 -0.45 12.09
CA PRO A 11 -8.11 -0.99 12.09
C PRO A 11 -7.44 -1.01 10.71
N LEU A 12 -6.11 -1.15 10.71
CA LEU A 12 -5.33 -1.36 9.48
C LEU A 12 -5.83 -2.59 8.73
N ARG A 13 -5.93 -2.48 7.40
CA ARG A 13 -6.34 -3.62 6.57
C ARG A 13 -5.13 -4.51 6.26
N PRO A 14 -5.21 -5.82 6.51
CA PRO A 14 -4.19 -6.75 6.05
C PRO A 14 -4.25 -6.87 4.52
N VAL A 15 -3.11 -6.67 3.88
CA VAL A 15 -2.99 -6.68 2.43
C VAL A 15 -1.77 -7.49 1.98
N GLU A 16 -1.73 -7.80 0.71
CA GLU A 16 -0.49 -8.12 0.00
C GLU A 16 -0.17 -6.97 -0.96
N VAL A 17 1.10 -6.60 -1.04
CA VAL A 17 1.62 -5.50 -1.85
C VAL A 17 2.57 -6.05 -2.90
N GLU A 18 2.38 -5.67 -4.16
CA GLU A 18 3.27 -6.04 -5.25
C GLU A 18 4.53 -5.17 -5.22
N LEU A 19 5.70 -5.82 -5.20
CA LEU A 19 7.01 -5.20 -5.36
C LEU A 19 7.91 -6.14 -6.16
N ASP A 20 8.48 -5.62 -7.25
CA ASP A 20 9.44 -6.31 -8.11
C ASP A 20 8.93 -7.69 -8.63
N GLY A 21 7.63 -7.80 -8.92
CA GLY A 21 6.97 -9.01 -9.41
C GLY A 21 6.52 -9.99 -8.32
N ALA A 22 6.77 -9.70 -7.05
CA ALA A 22 6.40 -10.54 -5.91
C ALA A 22 5.36 -9.84 -5.03
N TRP A 23 4.49 -10.63 -4.39
CA TRP A 23 3.48 -10.13 -3.46
C TRP A 23 3.94 -10.35 -2.02
N TRP A 24 4.00 -9.27 -1.24
CA TRP A 24 4.51 -9.27 0.13
C TRP A 24 3.39 -8.93 1.12
N PRO A 25 3.30 -9.63 2.26
CA PRO A 25 2.31 -9.31 3.28
C PRO A 25 2.61 -7.94 3.90
N GLY A 26 1.56 -7.14 4.05
CA GLY A 26 1.65 -5.80 4.61
C GLY A 26 0.35 -5.33 5.24
N SER A 27 0.32 -4.04 5.57
CA SER A 27 -0.83 -3.34 6.11
C SER A 27 -1.13 -2.08 5.28
N GLN A 28 -2.42 -1.77 5.14
CA GLN A 28 -2.91 -0.55 4.51
C GLN A 28 -3.57 0.34 5.57
N ASP A 29 -3.18 1.61 5.64
CA ASP A 29 -3.74 2.60 6.56
C ASP A 29 -4.68 3.62 5.89
N ALA A 30 -4.58 3.81 4.57
CA ALA A 30 -5.42 4.74 3.84
C ALA A 30 -5.50 4.49 2.33
N TRP A 31 -6.52 5.08 1.71
CA TRP A 31 -6.45 5.57 0.34
C TRP A 31 -6.09 7.06 0.35
N VAL A 32 -5.13 7.47 -0.48
CA VAL A 32 -4.67 8.85 -0.61
C VAL A 32 -4.90 9.31 -2.05
N ARG A 33 -5.56 10.45 -2.21
CA ARG A 33 -5.80 11.05 -3.53
C ARG A 33 -4.57 11.83 -3.99
N TRP A 34 -4.06 11.49 -5.16
CA TRP A 34 -2.91 12.13 -5.79
C TRP A 34 -3.33 13.33 -6.66
N PRO A 35 -2.41 14.24 -7.02
CA PRO A 35 -2.73 15.42 -7.84
C PRO A 35 -3.32 15.11 -9.22
N ASP A 36 -3.03 13.91 -9.76
CA ASP A 36 -3.62 13.38 -11.00
C ASP A 36 -5.08 12.93 -10.84
N GLY A 37 -5.63 13.02 -9.63
CA GLY A 37 -7.00 12.61 -9.29
C GLY A 37 -7.15 11.13 -8.95
N SER A 38 -6.10 10.31 -9.15
CA SER A 38 -6.10 8.90 -8.81
C SER A 38 -6.06 8.67 -7.30
N TRP A 39 -6.54 7.51 -6.87
CA TRP A 39 -6.39 7.05 -5.50
C TRP A 39 -5.28 6.00 -5.43
N ARG A 40 -4.42 6.11 -4.42
CA ARG A 40 -3.34 5.15 -4.16
C ARG A 40 -3.42 4.66 -2.73
N ALA A 41 -3.14 3.37 -2.53
CA ALA A 41 -3.13 2.77 -1.21
C ALA A 41 -1.84 3.15 -0.51
N SER A 42 -1.94 3.75 0.67
CA SER A 42 -0.82 3.94 1.58
C SER A 42 -0.59 2.64 2.35
N VAL A 43 0.60 2.07 2.20
CA VAL A 43 0.93 0.73 2.69
C VAL A 43 2.29 0.69 3.39
N GLU A 44 2.39 -0.22 4.36
CA GLU A 44 3.63 -0.65 5.00
C GLU A 44 3.81 -2.16 4.83
N PHE A 45 4.99 -2.61 4.44
CA PHE A 45 5.33 -4.03 4.32
C PHE A 45 6.83 -4.29 4.49
N VAL A 46 7.20 -5.55 4.70
CA VAL A 46 8.60 -6.01 4.70
C VAL A 46 8.79 -6.91 3.49
N ALA A 47 9.83 -6.61 2.69
CA ALA A 47 10.22 -7.42 1.56
C ALA A 47 11.64 -7.95 1.75
N GLU A 48 11.87 -9.21 1.37
CA GLU A 48 13.21 -9.80 1.31
C GLU A 48 13.83 -9.56 -0.06
N LYS A 49 15.06 -9.06 -0.06
CA LYS A 49 15.88 -8.89 -1.27
C LYS A 49 17.19 -9.65 -1.09
N GLU A 50 17.99 -9.72 -2.16
CA GLU A 50 19.29 -10.41 -2.17
C GLU A 50 20.26 -9.90 -1.07
N TRP A 51 20.12 -8.63 -0.67
CA TRP A 51 20.91 -8.00 0.38
C TRP A 51 20.21 -7.98 1.76
N GLY A 52 19.07 -8.65 1.93
CA GLY A 52 18.33 -8.79 3.19
C GLY A 52 16.92 -8.21 3.19
N ALA A 53 16.24 -8.31 4.34
CA ALA A 53 14.90 -7.81 4.56
C ALA A 53 14.89 -6.28 4.78
N GLY A 54 13.96 -5.58 4.13
CA GLY A 54 13.78 -4.14 4.26
C GLY A 54 12.32 -3.76 4.53
N LYS A 55 12.09 -2.79 5.42
CA LYS A 55 10.79 -2.17 5.63
C LYS A 55 10.53 -1.12 4.55
N HIS A 56 9.35 -1.18 3.94
CA HIS A 56 8.89 -0.29 2.89
C HIS A 56 7.62 0.44 3.33
N VAL A 57 7.58 1.75 3.11
CA VAL A 57 6.39 2.60 3.30
C VAL A 57 6.19 3.40 2.01
N MET A 58 5.07 3.19 1.32
CA MET A 58 4.84 3.80 0.00
C MET A 58 3.35 3.91 -0.34
N SER A 59 3.04 4.67 -1.39
CA SER A 59 1.70 4.72 -1.99
C SER A 59 1.69 3.98 -3.33
N VAL A 60 0.91 2.90 -3.41
CA VAL A 60 0.81 2.06 -4.61
C VAL A 60 -0.55 2.22 -5.30
N PRO A 61 -0.65 2.08 -6.63
CA PRO A 61 -1.94 2.05 -7.31
C PRO A 61 -2.77 0.83 -6.89
N GLU A 62 -4.07 0.83 -7.19
CA GLU A 62 -4.99 -0.20 -6.71
C GLU A 62 -4.65 -1.62 -7.20
N ASP A 63 -4.04 -1.74 -8.38
CA ASP A 63 -3.68 -3.01 -9.00
C ASP A 63 -2.45 -3.69 -8.36
N ARG A 64 -1.71 -2.95 -7.52
CA ARG A 64 -0.54 -3.44 -6.77
C ARG A 64 -0.82 -3.70 -5.30
N VAL A 65 -2.09 -3.67 -4.91
CA VAL A 65 -2.53 -4.00 -3.54
C VAL A 65 -3.75 -4.90 -3.62
N ARG A 66 -3.76 -5.95 -2.82
CA ARG A 66 -4.94 -6.81 -2.68
C ARG A 66 -5.19 -7.16 -1.22
N LEU A 67 -6.45 -7.42 -0.90
CA LEU A 67 -6.81 -7.89 0.44
C LEU A 67 -6.15 -9.24 0.70
N ARG A 68 -5.52 -9.35 1.86
CA ARG A 68 -5.05 -10.64 2.38
C ARG A 68 -6.19 -11.25 3.18
N HIS A 69 -6.72 -12.37 2.69
CA HIS A 69 -7.62 -13.19 3.50
C HIS A 69 -6.79 -13.91 4.57
N ALA A 70 -7.31 -13.92 5.80
CA ALA A 70 -6.70 -14.63 6.93
C ALA A 70 -6.83 -16.15 6.77
#